data_AF-A0A392TUI6-F1
#
_entry.id   AF-A0A392TUI6-F1
#
_cell.length_a   1.000
_cell.length_b   1.000
_cell.length_c   1.000
_cell.angle_alpha   90.00
_cell.angle_beta   90.00
_cell.angle_gamma   90.00
#
_symmetry.space_group_name_H-M   'P 1'
#
loop_
_entity.id
_entity.type
_entity.pdbx_description
1 polymer ?
#
loop_
_entity_poly.entity_id
_entity_poly.type
_entity_poly.pdbx_seq_one_letter_code
_entity_poly.pdbx_strand_id
1 'polypeptide(L)' 'MLGMNPGLPKDTNMTLILADRNEICPWGILKDVPIQVNDLLMEVDFVVLGTDEDEEIPIIFGRPSSAAS' A
#
# COMPACT_ATOMS: atom_id res chain seq x y z
N MET A 1 -12.27 9.13 2.58
CA MET A 1 -12.05 7.73 3.02
C MET A 1 -13.21 7.39 3.94
N LEU A 2 -14.05 6.41 3.60
CA LEU A 2 -15.12 5.95 4.50
C LEU A 2 -14.48 5.54 5.83
N GLY A 3 -15.10 5.89 6.96
CA GLY A 3 -14.56 5.71 8.31
C GLY A 3 -14.46 4.25 8.79
N MET A 4 -13.95 3.36 7.94
CA MET A 4 -13.68 1.97 8.28
C MET A 4 -12.23 1.85 8.72
N ASN A 5 -12.01 1.35 9.94
CA ASN A 5 -10.67 1.05 10.45
C ASN A 5 -10.18 -0.22 9.73
N PRO A 6 -9.11 -0.17 8.93
CA PRO A 6 -8.64 -1.30 8.13
C PRO A 6 -7.99 -2.42 8.96
N GLY A 7 -7.91 -2.27 10.29
CA GLY A 7 -7.19 -3.17 11.18
C GLY A 7 -5.69 -2.91 11.17
N LEU A 8 -4.95 -3.77 11.89
CA LEU A 8 -3.48 -3.70 11.93
C LEU A 8 -2.87 -4.41 10.72
N PRO A 9 -1.77 -3.89 10.15
CA PRO A 9 -1.03 -4.58 9.10
C PRO A 9 -0.57 -5.96 9.58
N LYS A 10 -0.65 -6.95 8.68
CA LYS A 10 -0.10 -8.29 8.92
C LYS A 10 1.36 -8.35 8.48
N ASP A 11 2.18 -9.05 9.24
CA ASP A 11 3.58 -9.26 8.92
C ASP A 11 3.76 -9.82 7.49
N THR A 12 4.82 -9.39 6.82
CA THR A 12 5.18 -9.82 5.47
C THR A 12 6.67 -10.06 5.37
N ASN A 13 7.07 -11.02 4.54
CA ASN A 13 8.47 -11.29 4.21
C ASN A 13 8.92 -10.55 2.94
N MET A 14 8.19 -9.51 2.54
CA MET A 14 8.49 -8.71 1.35
C MET A 14 9.63 -7.73 1.63
N THR A 15 10.50 -7.52 0.63
CA THR A 15 11.47 -6.42 0.60
C THR A 15 11.19 -5.57 -0.63
N LEU A 16 11.15 -4.25 -0.45
CA LEU A 16 11.00 -3.28 -1.54
C LEU A 16 12.36 -2.69 -1.89
N ILE A 17 12.63 -2.56 -3.20
CA ILE A 17 13.82 -1.86 -3.71
C ILE A 17 13.35 -0.53 -4.28
N LEU A 18 13.84 0.56 -3.68
CA LEU A 18 13.55 1.91 -4.13
C LEU A 18 14.38 2.30 -5.36
N ALA A 19 14.01 3.42 -5.99
CA ALA A 19 14.72 3.92 -7.17
C ALA A 19 16.18 4.33 -6.88
N ASP A 20 16.48 4.69 -5.64
CA ASP A 20 17.82 4.96 -5.12
C ASP A 20 18.59 3.67 -4.73
N ARG A 21 17.97 2.50 -4.97
CA ARG A 21 18.47 1.16 -4.64
C ARG A 21 18.52 0.85 -3.15
N ASN A 22 17.92 1.68 -2.30
CA ASN A 22 17.74 1.33 -0.91
C ASN A 22 16.69 0.21 -0.78
N GLU A 23 16.95 -0.70 0.15
CA GLU A 23 16.03 -1.77 0.50
C GLU A 23 15.20 -1.34 1.71
N ILE A 24 13.88 -1.54 1.64
CA ILE A 24 12.96 -1.28 2.75
C ILE A 24 12.16 -2.55 3.03
N CYS A 25 12.19 -2.98 4.29
CA CYS A 25 11.26 -3.97 4.81
C CYS A 25 9.97 -3.24 5.25
N PRO A 26 8.82 -3.52 4.63
CA PRO A 26 7.56 -2.94 5.06
C PRO A 26 7.19 -3.33 6.49
N TRP A 27 6.39 -2.51 7.14
CA TRP A 27 5.80 -2.87 8.43
C TRP A 27 4.80 -4.03 8.28
N GLY A 28 4.05 -4.05 7.18
CA GLY A 28 3.13 -5.15 6.90
C GLY A 28 2.28 -4.92 5.67
N ILE A 29 1.26 -5.79 5.51
CA ILE A 29 0.25 -5.69 4.47
C ILE A 29 -1.12 -5.53 5.13
N LEU A 30 -1.86 -4.49 4.76
CA LEU A 30 -3.29 -4.39 4.99
C LEU A 30 -4.00 -5.04 3.82
N LYS A 31 -4.86 -6.02 4.12
CA LYS A 31 -5.57 -6.79 3.08
C LYS A 31 -7.01 -6.35 2.95
N ASP A 32 -7.55 -6.53 1.76
CA ASP A 32 -8.98 -6.37 1.46
C ASP A 32 -9.52 -4.99 1.88
N VAL A 33 -8.69 -3.93 1.73
CA VAL A 33 -9.07 -2.58 2.13
C VAL A 33 -10.02 -2.00 1.09
N PRO A 34 -11.27 -1.66 1.44
CA PRO A 34 -12.21 -1.10 0.50
C PRO A 34 -11.83 0.35 0.18
N ILE A 35 -11.53 0.62 -1.09
CA ILE A 35 -11.30 1.96 -1.62
C ILE A 35 -12.35 2.32 -2.66
N GLN A 36 -12.75 3.59 -2.66
CA GLN A 36 -13.64 4.12 -3.67
C GLN A 36 -12.81 4.87 -4.71
N VAL A 37 -12.88 4.43 -5.96
CA VAL A 37 -12.29 5.11 -7.11
C VAL A 37 -13.44 5.52 -8.04
N ASN A 38 -13.68 6.83 -8.14
CA ASN A 38 -14.89 7.39 -8.74
C ASN A 38 -16.15 6.78 -8.08
N ASP A 39 -16.98 6.08 -8.83
CA ASP A 39 -18.22 5.44 -8.35
C ASP A 39 -18.06 3.94 -8.11
N LEU A 40 -16.83 3.41 -8.15
CA LEU A 40 -16.53 1.99 -7.97
C LEU A 40 -15.90 1.74 -6.60
N LEU A 41 -16.42 0.75 -5.87
CA LEU A 41 -15.81 0.21 -4.66
C LEU A 41 -14.94 -0.99 -5.05
N MET A 42 -13.67 -0.97 -4.68
CA MET A 42 -12.72 -2.04 -4.94
C MET A 42 -11.98 -2.40 -3.66
N GLU A 43 -11.71 -3.68 -3.46
CA GLU A 43 -10.83 -4.15 -2.39
C GLU A 43 -9.39 -4.19 -2.90
N VAL A 44 -8.47 -3.60 -2.14
CA VAL A 44 -7.06 -3.48 -2.52
C VAL A 44 -6.17 -3.82 -1.33
N ASP A 45 -5.09 -4.55 -1.60
CA ASP A 45 -4.03 -4.80 -0.63
C ASP A 45 -3.03 -3.63 -0.61
N PHE A 46 -2.72 -3.11 0.57
CA PHE A 46 -1.72 -2.05 0.76
C PHE A 46 -0.49 -2.58 1.47
N VAL A 47 0.68 -2.26 0.92
CA VAL A 47 1.96 -2.42 1.63
C VAL A 47 2.17 -1.18 2.49
N VAL A 48 2.28 -1.37 3.80
CA VAL A 48 2.45 -0.28 4.77
C VAL A 48 3.93 -0.14 5.11
N LEU A 49 4.48 1.05 4.87
CA LEU A 49 5.82 1.41 5.30
C LEU A 49 5.73 1.97 6.73
N GLY A 50 6.65 1.58 7.62
CA GLY A 50 6.76 2.20 8.93
C GLY A 50 7.40 3.57 8.78
N THR A 51 6.64 4.64 8.96
CA THR A 51 7.14 6.02 9.01
C THR A 51 6.77 6.65 10.34
N ASP A 52 7.46 7.72 10.75
CA ASP A 52 7.06 8.49 11.92
C ASP A 52 5.67 9.11 11.70
N GLU A 53 4.87 9.18 12.77
CA GLU A 53 3.41 9.37 12.76
C GLU A 53 2.93 10.75 12.22
N ASP A 54 3.85 11.68 11.95
CA ASP A 54 3.55 13.10 11.68
C ASP A 54 3.76 13.54 10.22
N GLU A 55 4.15 12.65 9.31
CA GLU A 55 4.27 13.00 7.88
C GLU A 55 3.02 12.59 7.09
N GLU A 56 2.57 13.46 6.19
CA GLU A 56 1.50 13.15 5.25
C GLU A 56 2.00 12.07 4.27
N ILE A 57 1.76 10.80 4.61
CA ILE A 57 2.29 9.66 3.85
C ILE A 57 1.58 9.58 2.49
N PRO A 58 2.30 9.78 1.36
CA PRO A 58 1.68 9.69 0.05
C PRO A 58 1.30 8.24 -0.28
N ILE A 59 0.07 8.02 -0.75
CA ILE A 59 -0.35 6.72 -1.30
C ILE A 59 0.23 6.58 -2.71
N ILE A 60 1.08 5.57 -2.90
CA ILE A 60 1.68 5.27 -4.21
C ILE A 60 0.85 4.18 -4.89
N PHE A 61 0.12 4.56 -5.94
CA PHE A 61 -0.45 3.59 -6.87
C PHE A 61 0.62 3.18 -7.86
N GLY A 62 0.99 1.89 -7.84
CA GLY A 62 1.92 1.33 -8.80
C GLY A 62 1.46 1.60 -10.24
N ARG A 63 2.43 1.73 -11.15
CA ARG A 63 2.11 1.85 -12.58
C ARG A 63 1.55 0.51 -13.06
N PRO A 64 0.40 0.46 -13.76
CA PRO A 64 -0.03 -0.76 -14.43
C PRO A 64 1.08 -1.18 -15.40
N SER A 65 1.60 -2.39 -15.24
CA SER A 65 2.65 -2.89 -16.14
C SER A 65 2.03 -3.17 -17.50
N SER A 66 2.64 -2.63 -18.55
CA SER A 66 2.30 -3.03 -19.92
C SER A 66 2.91 -4.41 -20.18
N ALA A 67 2.25 -5.48 -19.74
CA ALA A 67 2.51 -6.82 -20.24
C ALA A 67 1.45 -7.13 -21.30
N ALA A 68 1.66 -6.61 -22.50
CA ALA A 68 0.96 -7.08 -23.69
C ALA A 68 1.93 -8.00 -24.45
N SER A 69 1.68 -9.30 -24.37
CA SER A 69 2.21 -10.34 -25.25
C SER A 69 1.10 -11.34 -25.54
#